data_AF-A0A3Q3FJR1-F1
#
_entry.id   AF-A0A3Q3FJR1-F1
#
_cell.length_a   1.000
_cell.length_b   1.000
_cell.length_c   1.000
_cell.angle_alpha   90.00
_cell.angle_beta   90.00
_cell.angle_gamma   90.00
#
_symmetry.space_group_name_H-M   'P 1'
#
loop_
_entity.id
_entity.type
_entity.pdbx_description
1 polymer ?
#
loop_
_entity_poly.entity_id
_entity_poly.type
_entity_poly.pdbx_seq_one_letter_code
_entity_poly.pdbx_strand_id
1 'polypeptide(L)'
;RVIVIDCMYETKNLRIINIYAPNGEKERKTFFIEISKWWEGNCVIIGDFNVAMTPTDVSKNNVFKGDVSRGALKDLIITKQCLDIWRLLHPWERAYSRRQIVKIHTLKRAVKSVRTKKM
;
A
#
# COMPACT_ATOMS: atom_id res chain seq x y z
N ARG A 1 5.84 -0.42 11.38
CA ARG A 1 6.82 0.65 11.71
C ARG A 1 6.39 1.92 10.98
N VAL A 2 6.59 3.10 11.57
CA VAL A 2 6.22 4.38 10.97
C VAL A 2 7.31 5.41 11.27
N ILE A 3 7.64 6.24 10.29
CA ILE A 3 8.46 7.44 10.45
C ILE A 3 7.63 8.60 9.89
N VAL A 4 7.46 9.65 10.68
CA VAL A 4 6.77 10.88 10.27
C VAL A 4 7.80 11.99 10.24
N ILE A 5 7.89 12.69 9.12
CA ILE A 5 8.81 13.81 8.91
C ILE A 5 7.98 15.01 8.49
N ASP A 6 8.06 16.07 9.28
CA ASP A 6 7.54 17.38 8.90
C ASP A 6 8.66 18.18 8.26
N CYS A 7 8.43 18.67 7.04
CA CYS A 7 9.39 19.45 6.28
C CYS A 7 8.69 20.63 5.61
N MET A 8 9.48 21.60 5.15
CA MET A 8 9.00 22.78 4.48
C MET A 8 9.78 23.00 3.19
N TYR A 9 9.08 23.27 2.09
CA TYR A 9 9.66 23.58 0.79
C TYR A 9 8.97 24.82 0.21
N GLU A 10 9.74 25.86 -0.13
CA GLU A 10 9.22 27.12 -0.69
C GLU A 10 7.99 27.65 0.06
N THR A 11 8.05 27.70 1.40
CA THR A 11 6.98 28.11 2.34
C THR A 11 5.79 27.15 2.49
N LYS A 12 5.78 26.01 1.78
CA LYS A 12 4.75 24.99 1.92
C LYS A 12 5.19 23.93 2.91
N ASN A 13 4.39 23.73 3.96
CA ASN A 13 4.56 22.59 4.85
C ASN A 13 4.15 21.31 4.13
N LEU A 14 4.96 20.27 4.28
CA LEU A 14 4.73 18.93 3.76
C LEU A 14 5.07 17.91 4.85
N ARG A 15 4.14 17.00 5.11
CA ARG A 15 4.34 15.86 5.99
C ARG A 15 4.58 14.60 5.17
N ILE A 16 5.72 13.94 5.38
CA ILE A 16 6.04 12.65 4.76
C ILE A 16 5.87 11.56 5.81
N ILE A 17 5.02 10.57 5.51
CA ILE A 17 4.72 9.45 6.39
C ILE A 17 5.20 8.18 5.72
N ASN A 18 6.37 7.68 6.12
CA ASN A 18 6.90 6.42 5.60
C ASN A 18 6.45 5.26 6.50
N ILE A 19 5.77 4.27 5.90
CA ILE A 19 5.18 3.15 6.62
C ILE A 19 5.78 1.81 6.20
N TYR A 20 5.81 0.89 7.15
CA TYR A 20 5.98 -0.53 6.92
C TYR A 20 4.89 -1.26 7.70
N ALA A 21 3.80 -1.58 7.00
CA ALA A 21 2.60 -2.16 7.58
C ALA A 21 2.78 -3.66 7.89
N PRO A 22 2.11 -4.20 8.93
CA PRO A 22 2.14 -5.63 9.23
C PRO A 22 1.62 -6.53 8.09
N ASN A 23 2.07 -7.79 8.08
CA ASN A 23 1.57 -8.79 7.12
C ASN A 23 0.19 -9.35 7.50
N GLY A 24 -0.12 -9.44 8.79
CA GLY A 24 -1.41 -9.93 9.29
C GLY A 24 -2.54 -8.93 9.06
N GLU A 25 -3.69 -9.38 8.55
CA GLU A 25 -4.78 -8.47 8.16
C GLU A 25 -5.37 -7.69 9.34
N LYS A 26 -5.56 -8.34 10.50
CA LYS A 26 -6.10 -7.70 11.71
C LYS A 26 -5.14 -6.63 12.25
N GLU A 27 -3.87 -6.98 12.41
CA GLU A 27 -2.82 -6.06 12.86
C GLU A 27 -2.64 -4.90 11.88
N ARG A 28 -2.67 -5.18 10.57
CA ARG A 28 -2.58 -4.16 9.53
C ARG A 28 -3.75 -3.19 9.56
N LYS A 29 -4.98 -3.68 9.78
CA LYS A 29 -6.15 -2.83 9.97
C LYS A 29 -5.95 -1.88 11.15
N THR A 30 -5.58 -2.40 12.32
CA THR A 30 -5.32 -1.59 13.52
C THR A 30 -4.22 -0.56 13.26
N PHE A 31 -3.13 -0.99 12.61
CA PHE A 31 -2.02 -0.12 12.23
C PHE A 31 -2.48 1.07 11.37
N PHE A 32 -3.31 0.86 10.34
CA PHE A 32 -3.82 1.95 9.51
C PHE A 32 -4.65 2.97 10.31
N ILE A 33 -5.49 2.48 11.22
CA ILE A 33 -6.30 3.34 12.10
C ILE A 33 -5.40 4.17 13.01
N GLU A 34 -4.41 3.55 13.65
CA GLU A 34 -3.47 4.22 14.56
C GLU A 34 -2.65 5.32 13.88
N ILE A 35 -2.21 5.08 12.63
CA ILE A 35 -1.42 6.08 11.88
C ILE A 35 -2.26 7.21 11.29
N SER A 36 -3.58 7.04 11.19
CA SER A 36 -4.48 8.00 10.53
C SER A 36 -4.54 9.37 11.24
N LYS A 37 -4.15 9.44 12.51
CA LYS A 37 -4.01 10.70 13.25
C LYS A 37 -2.94 11.63 12.68
N TRP A 38 -2.01 11.10 11.89
CA TRP A 38 -0.98 11.91 11.21
C TRP A 38 -1.37 12.29 9.78
N TRP A 39 -2.46 11.72 9.24
CA TRP A 39 -2.97 11.99 7.89
C TRP A 39 -3.79 13.27 7.89
N GLU A 40 -3.11 14.40 7.91
CA GLU A 40 -3.71 15.73 7.96
C GLU A 40 -2.92 16.72 7.12
N GLY A 41 -3.63 17.69 6.54
CA GLY A 41 -3.05 18.73 5.69
C GLY A 41 -2.33 18.17 4.47
N ASN A 42 -1.28 18.87 4.04
CA ASN A 42 -0.43 18.46 2.93
C ASN A 42 0.47 17.32 3.38
N CYS A 43 0.01 16.09 3.20
CA CYS A 43 0.78 14.89 3.54
C CYS A 43 0.93 13.94 2.36
N VAL A 44 2.04 13.22 2.34
CA VAL A 44 2.32 12.14 1.40
C VAL A 44 2.67 10.90 2.23
N ILE A 45 1.91 9.83 2.02
CA ILE A 45 2.13 8.56 2.72
C ILE A 45 2.76 7.59 1.74
N ILE A 46 3.95 7.12 2.09
CA ILE A 46 4.74 6.21 1.27
C ILE A 46 5.09 4.94 2.02
N GLY A 47 5.49 3.91 1.29
CA GLY A 47 6.12 2.71 1.86
C GLY A 47 5.38 1.42 1.54
N ASP A 48 5.54 0.40 2.38
CA ASP A 48 4.94 -0.92 2.15
C ASP A 48 3.66 -1.06 2.95
N PHE A 49 2.54 -0.99 2.23
CA PHE A 49 1.21 -1.14 2.82
C PHE A 49 0.84 -2.61 3.05
N ASN A 50 1.56 -3.59 2.49
CA ASN A 50 1.25 -5.02 2.58
C ASN A 50 -0.20 -5.42 2.20
N VAL A 51 -0.96 -4.55 1.52
CA VAL A 51 -2.28 -4.81 0.94
C VAL A 51 -2.31 -4.47 -0.57
N ALA A 52 -3.04 -5.27 -1.35
CA ALA A 52 -3.40 -4.93 -2.73
C ALA A 52 -4.77 -4.26 -2.74
N MET A 53 -4.92 -3.12 -3.43
CA MET A 53 -6.13 -2.29 -3.36
C MET A 53 -7.18 -2.71 -4.38
N THR A 54 -6.74 -3.13 -5.57
CA THR A 54 -7.62 -3.54 -6.67
C THR A 54 -7.15 -4.85 -7.31
N PRO A 55 -8.01 -5.53 -8.11
CA PRO A 55 -7.62 -6.72 -8.85
C PRO A 55 -6.43 -6.49 -9.81
N THR A 56 -6.20 -5.26 -10.27
CA THR A 56 -5.07 -4.91 -11.15
C THR A 56 -3.74 -4.77 -10.38
N ASP A 57 -3.74 -4.80 -9.05
CA ASP A 57 -2.51 -4.84 -8.23
C ASP A 57 -1.99 -6.28 -7.99
N VAL A 58 -2.72 -7.29 -8.47
CA VAL A 58 -2.38 -8.71 -8.33
C VAL A 58 -2.06 -9.32 -9.70
N SER A 59 -1.20 -10.34 -9.76
CA SER A 59 -0.94 -11.05 -11.02
C SER A 59 -2.22 -11.65 -11.61
N LYS A 60 -2.31 -11.74 -12.95
CA LYS A 60 -3.44 -12.41 -13.65
C LYS A 60 -3.63 -13.85 -13.16
N ASN A 61 -2.54 -14.51 -12.75
CA ASN A 61 -2.55 -15.91 -12.30
C ASN A 61 -2.76 -16.05 -10.78
N ASN A 62 -3.09 -14.98 -10.08
CA ASN A 62 -3.28 -14.98 -8.63
C ASN A 62 -4.70 -14.53 -8.27
N VAL A 63 -5.23 -15.13 -7.22
CA VAL A 63 -6.56 -14.80 -6.69
C VAL A 63 -6.50 -13.49 -5.91
N PHE A 64 -7.37 -12.54 -6.27
CA PHE A 64 -7.59 -11.32 -5.48
C PHE A 64 -8.44 -11.64 -4.25
N LYS A 65 -7.77 -12.14 -3.20
CA LYS A 65 -8.42 -12.52 -1.94
C LYS A 65 -9.06 -11.32 -1.24
N GLY A 66 -10.16 -11.58 -0.53
CA GLY A 66 -10.69 -10.66 0.49
C GLY A 66 -9.61 -10.30 1.51
N ASP A 67 -9.65 -9.08 2.02
CA ASP A 67 -8.66 -8.57 2.97
C ASP A 67 -9.33 -7.48 3.82
N VAL A 68 -9.51 -7.73 5.12
CA VAL A 68 -10.27 -6.81 5.99
C VAL A 68 -9.58 -5.46 6.17
N SER A 69 -8.24 -5.43 6.06
CA SER A 69 -7.47 -4.18 6.15
C SER A 69 -7.68 -3.27 4.93
N ARG A 70 -8.03 -3.85 3.77
CA ARG A 70 -8.31 -3.11 2.55
C ARG A 70 -9.54 -2.21 2.72
N GLY A 71 -10.58 -2.72 3.38
CA GLY A 71 -11.79 -1.94 3.66
C GLY A 71 -11.45 -0.70 4.49
N ALA A 72 -10.80 -0.92 5.64
CA ALA A 72 -10.39 0.18 6.52
C ALA A 72 -9.47 1.19 5.83
N LEU A 73 -8.54 0.75 4.98
CA LEU A 73 -7.68 1.65 4.22
C LEU A 73 -8.47 2.46 3.17
N LYS A 74 -9.43 1.84 2.48
CA LYS A 74 -10.31 2.56 1.54
C LYS A 74 -11.15 3.62 2.25
N ASP A 75 -11.73 3.27 3.41
CA ASP A 75 -12.51 4.20 4.21
C ASP A 75 -11.65 5.39 4.63
N LEU A 76 -10.43 5.15 5.12
CA LEU A 76 -9.47 6.21 5.46
C LEU A 76 -9.11 7.09 4.27
N ILE A 77 -8.85 6.51 3.09
CA ILE A 77 -8.54 7.28 1.88
C ILE A 77 -9.70 8.22 1.53
N ILE A 78 -10.94 7.74 1.61
CA ILE A 78 -12.14 8.55 1.34
C ILE A 78 -12.31 9.62 2.41
N THR A 79 -12.31 9.26 3.69
CA THR A 79 -12.55 10.18 4.81
C THR A 79 -11.48 11.26 4.93
N LYS A 80 -10.22 10.92 4.64
CA LYS A 80 -9.08 11.85 4.68
C LYS A 80 -8.84 12.57 3.34
N GLN A 81 -9.71 12.36 2.34
CA GLN A 81 -9.60 12.95 1.01
C GLN A 81 -8.23 12.72 0.35
N CYS A 82 -7.64 11.56 0.58
CA CYS A 82 -6.36 11.16 0.00
C CYS A 82 -6.58 10.51 -1.38
N LEU A 83 -5.52 10.48 -2.19
CA LEU A 83 -5.53 9.87 -3.51
C LEU A 83 -4.38 8.87 -3.65
N ASP A 84 -4.64 7.72 -4.28
CA ASP A 84 -3.57 6.84 -4.79
C ASP A 84 -3.04 7.45 -6.09
N ILE A 85 -1.91 8.17 -5.98
CA ILE A 85 -1.30 8.92 -7.10
C ILE A 85 -0.97 7.99 -8.27
N TRP A 86 -0.41 6.80 -8.00
CA TRP A 86 -0.06 5.89 -9.07
C TRP A 86 -1.32 5.44 -9.83
N ARG A 87 -2.37 5.04 -9.10
CA ARG A 87 -3.60 4.54 -9.72
C ARG A 87 -4.35 5.65 -10.46
N LEU A 88 -4.28 6.89 -9.97
CA LEU A 88 -4.83 8.06 -10.66
C LEU A 88 -4.17 8.24 -12.04
N LEU A 89 -2.84 8.15 -12.10
CA LEU A 89 -2.08 8.32 -13.35
C LEU A 89 -2.16 7.09 -14.28
N HIS A 90 -2.34 5.89 -13.71
CA HIS A 90 -2.35 4.61 -14.44
C HIS A 90 -3.59 3.77 -14.09
N PRO A 91 -4.80 4.23 -14.46
CA PRO A 91 -6.06 3.65 -13.99
C PRO A 91 -6.19 2.17 -14.38
N TRP A 92 -5.78 1.81 -15.59
CA TRP A 92 -5.97 0.48 -16.17
C TRP A 92 -4.73 -0.41 -16.09
N GLU A 93 -3.59 0.14 -15.69
CA GLU A 93 -2.33 -0.57 -15.76
C GLU A 93 -2.20 -1.64 -14.67
N ARG A 94 -1.66 -2.79 -15.07
CA ARG A 94 -1.36 -3.92 -14.20
C ARG A 94 0.16 -3.99 -13.97
N ALA A 95 0.64 -3.14 -13.06
CA ALA A 95 2.03 -3.07 -12.63
C ALA A 95 2.21 -3.61 -11.20
N TYR A 96 3.40 -4.14 -10.91
CA TYR A 96 3.74 -4.76 -9.62
C TYR A 96 5.08 -4.26 -9.09
N SER A 97 5.18 -4.18 -7.78
CA SER A 97 6.33 -3.68 -7.01
C SER A 97 7.02 -4.75 -6.16
N ARG A 98 6.41 -5.93 -6.01
CA ARG A 98 6.98 -7.10 -5.33
C ARG A 98 6.85 -8.35 -6.19
N ARG A 99 7.91 -9.16 -6.23
CA ARG A 99 7.94 -10.48 -6.86
C ARG A 99 8.22 -11.54 -5.80
N GLN A 100 7.45 -12.62 -5.78
CA GLN A 100 7.68 -13.77 -4.90
C GLN A 100 8.19 -14.95 -5.73
N ILE A 101 9.36 -15.48 -5.37
CA ILE A 101 9.92 -16.68 -5.98
C ILE A 101 9.55 -17.86 -5.10
N VAL A 102 8.79 -18.81 -5.64
CA VAL A 102 8.47 -20.06 -4.94
C VAL A 102 9.46 -21.13 -5.41
N LYS A 103 10.29 -21.64 -4.49
CA LYS A 103 11.15 -22.80 -4.77
C LYS A 103 10.31 -24.07 -4.68
N ILE A 104 9.92 -24.62 -5.83
CA ILE A 104 9.40 -25.99 -5.89
C ILE A 104 10.62 -26.93 -5.84
N HIS A 105 10.55 -27.99 -5.04
CA HIS A 105 11.69 -28.90 -4.78
C HIS A 105 12.21 -29.64 -6.03
N THR A 106 11.52 -29.52 -7.16
CA THR A 106 11.94 -30.02 -8.47
C THR A 106 12.23 -28.83 -9.39
N LEU A 107 13.50 -28.43 -9.51
CA LEU A 107 14.18 -27.56 -10.50
C LEU A 107 13.35 -26.74 -11.53
N LYS A 108 12.23 -26.11 -11.14
CA LYS A 108 11.51 -25.12 -11.94
C LYS A 108 11.14 -23.94 -11.06
N ARG A 109 11.83 -22.81 -11.28
CA ARG A 109 11.55 -21.53 -10.62
C ARG A 109 10.18 -21.04 -11.08
N ALA A 110 9.15 -21.14 -10.23
CA ALA A 110 7.88 -20.50 -10.49
C ALA A 110 7.90 -19.07 -9.91
N VAL A 111 7.87 -18.06 -10.79
CA VAL A 111 7.72 -16.66 -10.38
C VAL A 111 6.25 -16.39 -10.13
N LYS A 112 5.84 -16.27 -8.86
CA LYS A 112 4.53 -15.73 -8.50
C LYS A 112 4.69 -14.24 -8.21
N SER A 113 4.22 -13.39 -9.12
CA SER A 113 4.08 -11.95 -8.83
C SER A 113 2.98 -11.77 -7.75
N VAL A 114 3.38 -11.48 -6.50
CA VAL A 114 2.45 -11.29 -5.36
C VAL A 114 2.81 -9.99 -4.62
N ARG A 115 1.88 -9.02 -4.76
CA ARG A 115 1.50 -7.86 -3.91
C ARG A 115 2.59 -6.90 -3.41
N THR A 116 2.51 -5.61 -3.80
CA THR A 116 2.10 -4.41 -3.00
C THR A 116 2.79 -3.14 -3.46
N LYS A 117 2.08 -2.23 -4.14
CA LYS A 117 2.64 -0.93 -4.56
C LYS A 117 3.21 -0.17 -3.37
N LYS A 118 4.39 0.43 -3.59
CA LYS A 118 4.77 1.63 -2.87
C LYS A 118 3.88 2.74 -3.40
N MET A 119 2.99 3.26 -2.56
CA MET A 119 2.44 4.59 -2.76
C MET A 119 3.52 5.62 -2.43
#